data_AF-A0A443AY37-F1
#
_entry.id   AF-A0A443AY37-F1
#
_cell.length_a   1.000
_cell.length_b   1.000
_cell.length_c   1.000
_cell.angle_alpha   90.00
_cell.angle_beta   90.00
_cell.angle_gamma   90.00
#
_symmetry.space_group_name_H-M   'P 1'
#
loop_
_entity.id
_entity.type
_entity.pdbx_description
1 polymer ?
#
loop_
_entity_poly.entity_id
_entity_poly.type
_entity_poly.pdbx_seq_one_letter_code
_entity_poly.pdbx_strand_id
1 'polypeptide(L)'
;MSSDPARLPGEYRSAFASFFMAGFECSSHRRGDGVRLDLIRATAHDTHALGDYRSCAALGLRTIRDGLRWHLIETAPGVFDWSGWISMIEAAQAAGVQVIWDIFHYGSPDHVDQ
;
A
#
# COMPACT_ATOMS: atom_id res chain seq x y z
N MET A 1 3.20 26.52 33.72
CA MET A 1 2.10 27.02 32.87
C MET A 1 2.60 27.02 31.43
N SER A 2 2.34 25.94 30.69
CA SER A 2 2.51 25.91 29.24
C SER A 2 1.12 25.68 28.70
N SER A 3 0.47 26.77 28.27
CA SER A 3 -0.80 26.71 27.56
C SER A 3 -0.56 26.05 26.22
N ASP A 4 -1.11 24.87 26.02
CA ASP A 4 -1.35 24.33 24.68
C ASP A 4 -2.29 25.32 23.97
N PRO A 5 -1.87 26.01 22.90
CA PRO A 5 -2.73 26.97 22.23
C PRO A 5 -3.88 26.20 21.61
N ALA A 6 -5.07 26.33 22.22
CA ALA A 6 -6.31 25.77 21.73
C ALA A 6 -6.46 26.08 20.23
N ARG A 7 -6.55 25.01 19.44
CA ARG A 7 -6.66 25.02 17.98
C ARG A 7 -7.86 25.85 17.53
N LEU A 8 -7.64 26.77 16.59
CA LEU A 8 -8.70 27.63 16.06
C LEU A 8 -9.73 26.81 15.23
N PRO A 9 -11.04 27.05 15.39
CA PRO A 9 -12.07 26.46 14.52
C PRO A 9 -11.89 26.96 13.08
N GLY A 10 -11.73 26.03 12.13
CA GLY A 10 -11.64 26.36 10.69
C GLY A 10 -10.33 25.97 10.00
N GLU A 11 -9.32 25.50 10.74
CA GLU A 11 -8.09 25.01 10.13
C GLU A 11 -8.27 23.56 9.62
N TYR A 12 -8.74 23.44 8.38
CA TYR A 12 -8.82 22.17 7.65
C TYR A 12 -7.40 21.64 7.41
N ARG A 13 -6.87 20.83 8.34
CA ARG A 13 -5.72 19.98 8.03
C ARG A 13 -6.25 18.82 7.21
N SER A 14 -5.79 18.73 5.97
CA SER A 14 -6.07 17.59 5.09
C SER A 14 -5.79 16.27 5.82
N ALA A 15 -6.70 15.29 5.69
CA ALA A 15 -6.47 13.91 6.14
C ALA A 15 -5.36 13.21 5.33
N PHE A 16 -4.98 13.81 4.20
CA PHE A 16 -3.98 13.32 3.26
C PHE A 16 -2.71 14.19 3.32
N ALA A 17 -1.55 13.53 3.33
CA ALA A 17 -0.23 14.13 3.32
C ALA A 17 0.11 14.92 2.04
N SER A 18 -0.61 14.71 0.94
CA SER A 18 -0.58 15.56 -0.26
C SER A 18 -1.94 15.60 -0.96
N PHE A 19 -2.20 16.68 -1.72
CA PHE A 19 -3.43 16.80 -2.49
C PHE A 19 -3.46 15.84 -3.69
N PHE A 20 -2.40 15.85 -4.50
CA PHE A 20 -2.19 14.84 -5.53
C PHE A 20 -1.63 13.56 -4.91
N MET A 21 -2.11 12.43 -5.39
CA MET A 21 -1.73 11.11 -4.90
C MET A 21 -1.00 10.33 -5.99
N ALA A 22 -0.01 9.53 -5.60
CA ALA A 22 0.56 8.52 -6.46
C ALA A 22 -0.18 7.19 -6.28
N GLY A 23 0.06 6.24 -7.20
CA GLY A 23 -0.43 4.88 -7.02
C GLY A 23 0.45 3.87 -7.76
N PHE A 24 0.55 2.68 -7.18
CA PHE A 24 1.14 1.53 -7.83
C PHE A 24 0.04 0.54 -8.20
N GLU A 25 0.13 -0.02 -9.40
CA GLU A 25 -0.80 -1.04 -9.86
C GLU A 25 -0.59 -2.32 -9.04
N CYS A 26 -1.67 -2.84 -8.44
CA CYS A 26 -1.59 -3.88 -7.42
C CYS A 26 -2.58 -5.04 -7.62
N SER A 27 -3.24 -5.11 -8.79
CA SER A 27 -4.07 -6.26 -9.08
C SER A 27 -3.27 -7.56 -9.05
N SER A 28 -3.89 -8.59 -8.49
CA SER A 28 -3.32 -9.94 -8.37
C SER A 28 -4.25 -11.03 -8.92
N HIS A 29 -5.01 -10.68 -9.95
CA HIS A 29 -6.11 -11.49 -10.47
C HIS A 29 -5.67 -12.77 -11.16
N ARG A 30 -6.52 -13.80 -11.08
CA ARG A 30 -6.36 -15.04 -11.82
C ARG A 30 -7.24 -15.00 -13.05
N ARG A 31 -6.64 -15.19 -14.23
CA ARG A 31 -7.38 -15.25 -15.49
C ARG A 31 -8.08 -16.60 -15.64
N GLY A 32 -9.02 -16.70 -16.58
CA GLY A 32 -9.73 -17.94 -16.90
C GLY A 32 -8.84 -19.08 -17.41
N ASP A 33 -7.60 -18.78 -17.84
CA ASP A 33 -6.58 -19.78 -18.20
C ASP A 33 -5.79 -20.30 -16.98
N GLY A 34 -6.14 -19.85 -15.76
CA GLY A 34 -5.50 -20.23 -14.52
C GLY A 34 -4.23 -19.47 -14.18
N VAL A 35 -3.74 -18.58 -15.04
CA VAL A 35 -2.53 -17.78 -14.78
C VAL A 35 -2.85 -16.61 -13.86
N ARG A 36 -2.03 -16.42 -12.83
CA ARG A 36 -2.11 -15.27 -11.93
C ARG A 36 -1.27 -14.11 -12.46
N LEU A 37 -1.86 -12.93 -12.50
CA LEU A 37 -1.21 -11.67 -12.80
C LEU A 37 -0.99 -10.89 -11.51
N ASP A 38 0.17 -11.08 -10.87
CA ASP A 38 0.64 -10.27 -9.73
C ASP A 38 1.42 -9.06 -10.27
N LEU A 39 0.79 -7.89 -10.31
CA LEU A 39 1.38 -6.70 -10.92
C LEU A 39 2.40 -5.99 -10.02
N ILE A 40 2.32 -6.16 -8.70
CA ILE A 40 3.37 -5.73 -7.77
C ILE A 40 4.66 -6.48 -8.09
N ARG A 41 4.58 -7.80 -8.26
CA ARG A 41 5.73 -8.60 -8.70
C ARG A 41 6.16 -8.29 -10.13
N ALA A 42 5.22 -8.11 -11.06
CA ALA A 42 5.54 -7.86 -12.47
C ALA A 42 6.33 -6.56 -12.68
N THR A 43 6.12 -5.58 -11.81
CA THR A 43 6.83 -4.29 -11.80
C THR A 43 8.04 -4.28 -10.85
N ALA A 44 8.27 -5.38 -10.12
CA ALA A 44 9.26 -5.50 -9.05
C ALA A 44 9.08 -4.46 -7.92
N HIS A 45 7.86 -3.94 -7.75
CA HIS A 45 7.56 -2.95 -6.73
C HIS A 45 7.77 -3.51 -5.32
N ASP A 46 7.52 -4.81 -5.10
CA ASP A 46 7.80 -5.47 -3.82
C ASP A 46 9.28 -5.43 -3.41
N THR A 47 10.17 -5.40 -4.39
CA THR A 47 11.63 -5.35 -4.17
C THR A 47 12.15 -3.91 -4.12
N HIS A 48 11.50 -2.99 -4.82
CA HIS A 48 11.96 -1.61 -5.00
C HIS A 48 11.15 -0.56 -4.25
N ALA A 49 10.16 -0.97 -3.44
CA ALA A 49 9.22 -0.11 -2.73
C ALA A 49 9.83 1.14 -2.09
N LEU A 50 10.94 1.01 -1.37
CA LEU A 50 11.59 2.17 -0.73
C LEU A 50 12.06 3.21 -1.74
N GLY A 51 12.67 2.78 -2.85
CA GLY A 51 13.12 3.67 -3.91
C GLY A 51 11.95 4.32 -4.64
N ASP A 52 10.90 3.54 -4.89
CA ASP A 52 9.68 3.99 -5.55
C ASP A 52 8.95 5.05 -4.71
N TYR A 53 8.73 4.78 -3.43
CA TYR A 53 8.13 5.73 -2.49
C TYR A 53 8.98 6.99 -2.30
N ARG A 54 10.32 6.86 -2.23
CA ARG A 54 11.21 8.03 -2.17
C ARG A 54 11.10 8.90 -3.43
N SER A 55 10.95 8.28 -4.58
CA SER A 55 10.77 9.00 -5.86
C SER A 55 9.45 9.77 -5.86
N CYS A 56 8.35 9.16 -5.41
CA CYS A 56 7.07 9.87 -5.23
C CYS A 56 7.21 11.04 -4.25
N ALA A 57 7.84 10.82 -3.10
CA ALA A 57 8.04 11.85 -2.07
C ALA A 57 8.88 13.03 -2.59
N ALA A 58 9.89 12.77 -3.42
CA ALA A 58 10.72 13.81 -4.05
C ALA A 58 9.93 14.68 -5.04
N LEU A 59 8.88 14.14 -5.66
CA LEU A 59 7.95 14.86 -6.53
C LEU A 59 6.81 15.56 -5.76
N GLY A 60 6.79 15.46 -4.43
CA GLY A 60 5.72 16.03 -3.59
C GLY A 60 4.46 15.17 -3.49
N LEU A 61 4.47 13.95 -4.05
CA LEU A 61 3.39 12.97 -3.93
C LEU A 61 3.61 12.15 -2.67
N ARG A 62 2.98 12.57 -1.56
CA ARG A 62 3.18 11.97 -0.23
C ARG A 62 2.03 11.10 0.25
N THR A 63 0.87 11.19 -0.39
CA THR A 63 -0.20 10.20 -0.24
C THR A 63 -0.15 9.23 -1.42
N ILE A 64 -0.10 7.94 -1.13
CA ILE A 64 0.07 6.88 -2.12
C ILE A 64 -1.06 5.85 -1.94
N ARG A 65 -1.64 5.37 -3.03
CA ARG A 65 -2.45 4.15 -3.03
C ARG A 65 -1.56 2.97 -3.40
N ASP A 66 -1.58 1.93 -2.60
CA ASP A 66 -0.88 0.68 -2.88
C ASP A 66 -1.69 -0.50 -2.33
N GLY A 67 -1.36 -1.73 -2.71
CA GLY A 67 -2.18 -2.90 -2.42
C GLY A 67 -1.44 -4.04 -1.74
N LEU A 68 -2.20 -4.83 -1.00
CA LEU A 68 -1.74 -6.07 -0.41
C LEU A 68 -1.84 -7.20 -1.44
N ARG A 69 -0.90 -8.14 -1.35
CA ARG A 69 -0.97 -9.41 -2.07
C ARG A 69 -1.63 -10.45 -1.17
N TRP A 70 -2.95 -10.34 -0.94
CA TRP A 70 -3.66 -11.24 -0.01
C TRP A 70 -3.40 -12.72 -0.32
N HIS A 71 -3.35 -13.10 -1.59
CA HIS A 71 -3.01 -14.46 -2.03
C HIS A 71 -1.64 -15.00 -1.57
N LEU A 72 -0.71 -14.14 -1.14
CA LEU A 72 0.56 -14.54 -0.51
C LEU A 72 0.53 -14.38 1.01
N ILE A 73 -0.36 -13.53 1.52
CA ILE A 73 -0.50 -13.27 2.96
C ILE A 73 -1.22 -14.43 3.63
N GLU A 74 -2.40 -14.82 3.12
CA GLU A 74 -3.12 -15.97 3.67
C GLU A 74 -2.72 -17.25 2.92
N THR A 75 -1.68 -17.91 3.43
CA THR A 75 -1.06 -19.08 2.79
C THR A 75 -1.92 -20.35 2.90
N ALA A 76 -2.77 -20.40 3.91
CA ALA A 76 -3.80 -21.42 4.14
C ALA A 76 -4.95 -20.79 4.96
N PRO A 77 -6.15 -21.39 5.05
CA PRO A 77 -7.28 -20.81 5.77
C PRO A 77 -6.91 -20.38 7.20
N GLY A 78 -6.98 -19.08 7.48
CA GLY A 78 -6.64 -18.49 8.78
C GLY A 78 -5.14 -18.46 9.15
N VAL A 79 -4.25 -18.81 8.22
CA VAL A 79 -2.79 -18.81 8.42
C VAL A 79 -2.17 -17.66 7.62
N PHE A 80 -1.67 -16.65 8.36
CA PHE A 80 -1.20 -15.40 7.77
C PHE A 80 0.33 -15.23 7.89
N ASP A 81 0.99 -15.02 6.76
CA ASP A 81 2.36 -14.52 6.67
C ASP A 81 2.34 -13.05 6.24
N TRP A 82 2.70 -12.17 7.17
CA TRP A 82 2.71 -10.73 6.95
C TRP A 82 4.07 -10.19 6.51
N SER A 83 5.10 -11.03 6.40
CA SER A 83 6.48 -10.61 6.16
C SER A 83 6.62 -9.68 4.95
N GLY A 84 6.02 -10.06 3.83
CA GLY A 84 6.03 -9.24 2.61
C GLY A 84 5.36 -7.88 2.78
N TRP A 85 4.26 -7.79 3.55
CA TRP A 85 3.58 -6.51 3.78
C TRP A 85 4.31 -5.63 4.80
N ILE A 86 4.93 -6.23 5.82
CA ILE A 86 5.75 -5.52 6.80
C ILE A 86 6.89 -4.77 6.09
N SER A 87 7.58 -5.40 5.14
CA SER A 87 8.63 -4.72 4.36
C SER A 87 8.11 -3.50 3.58
N MET A 88 6.89 -3.56 3.06
CA MET A 88 6.26 -2.41 2.38
C MET A 88 5.93 -1.28 3.37
N ILE A 89 5.42 -1.62 4.56
CA ILE A 89 5.15 -0.64 5.63
C ILE A 89 6.45 0.06 6.06
N GLU A 90 7.51 -0.70 6.30
CA GLU A 90 8.82 -0.16 6.68
C GLU A 90 9.38 0.77 5.60
N ALA A 91 9.26 0.39 4.32
CA ALA A 91 9.65 1.22 3.19
C ALA A 91 8.87 2.54 3.14
N ALA A 92 7.54 2.49 3.33
CA ALA A 92 6.68 3.68 3.34
C ALA A 92 7.05 4.63 4.49
N GLN A 93 7.27 4.09 5.70
CA GLN A 93 7.71 4.86 6.85
C GLN A 93 9.07 5.52 6.61
N ALA A 94 10.04 4.77 6.09
CA ALA A 94 11.39 5.28 5.80
C ALA A 94 11.40 6.33 4.67
N ALA A 95 10.43 6.30 3.75
CA ALA A 95 10.24 7.32 2.72
C ALA A 95 9.44 8.54 3.19
N GLY A 96 8.78 8.47 4.35
CA GLY A 96 7.93 9.54 4.88
C GLY A 96 6.69 9.79 4.01
N VAL A 97 6.04 8.71 3.58
CA VAL A 97 4.79 8.73 2.80
C VAL A 97 3.65 8.10 3.59
N GLN A 98 2.43 8.58 3.34
CA GLN A 98 1.20 8.00 3.83
C GLN A 98 0.65 7.07 2.75
N VAL A 99 0.43 5.80 3.09
CA VAL A 99 -0.14 4.83 2.16
C VAL A 99 -1.59 4.51 2.54
N ILE A 100 -2.46 4.51 1.53
CA ILE A 100 -3.83 4.00 1.58
C ILE A 100 -3.77 2.58 1.02
N TRP A 101 -3.94 1.60 1.89
CA TRP A 101 -3.80 0.18 1.54
C TRP A 101 -5.08 -0.40 0.98
N ASP A 102 -4.98 -1.00 -0.20
CA ASP A 102 -6.00 -1.85 -0.78
C ASP A 102 -5.83 -3.28 -0.26
N ILE A 103 -6.78 -3.75 0.55
CA ILE A 103 -6.72 -5.10 1.15
C ILE A 103 -6.98 -6.17 0.09
N PHE A 104 -7.79 -5.86 -0.93
CA PHE A 104 -8.15 -6.80 -1.98
C PHE A 104 -8.32 -6.10 -3.33
N HIS A 105 -7.47 -6.49 -4.27
CA HIS A 105 -7.57 -6.06 -5.66
C HIS A 105 -7.55 -7.28 -6.61
N TYR A 106 -8.69 -7.97 -6.67
CA TYR A 106 -8.95 -9.12 -7.54
C TYR A 106 -8.08 -10.38 -7.29
N GLY A 107 -7.23 -10.42 -6.27
CA GLY A 107 -6.38 -11.58 -5.98
C GLY A 107 -6.64 -12.20 -4.61
N SER A 108 -7.61 -13.11 -4.54
CA SER A 108 -7.81 -13.95 -3.35
C SER A 108 -6.79 -15.10 -3.30
N PRO A 109 -6.56 -15.69 -2.12
CA PRO A 109 -5.84 -16.96 -1.96
C PRO A 109 -6.44 -18.08 -2.82
N ASP A 110 -5.59 -19.03 -3.23
CA ASP A 110 -6.00 -20.14 -4.12
C ASP A 110 -7.05 -21.08 -3.51
N HIS A 111 -7.25 -21.04 -2.19
CA HIS A 111 -8.25 -21.83 -1.47
C HIS A 111 -9.58 -21.08 -1.25
N VAL A 112 -9.70 -19.83 -1.72
CA VAL A 112 -10.91 -19.01 -1.66
C VAL A 112 -11.50 -18.93 -3.07
N ASP A 113 -12.78 -19.23 -3.20
CA ASP A 113 -13.51 -19.17 -4.48
C ASP A 113 -13.38 -17.77 -5.12
N GLN A 114 -13.24 -17.74 -6.46
CA GLN A 114 -13.19 -16.52 -7.28
C GLN A 114 -14.31 -16.47 -8.31
#